data_AF-A0A7C2FN77-F1
#
_entry.id   AF-A0A7C2FN77-F1
#
_cell.length_a   1.000
_cell.length_b   1.000
_cell.length_c   1.000
_cell.angle_alpha   90.00
_cell.angle_beta   90.00
_cell.angle_gamma   90.00
#
_symmetry.space_group_name_H-M   'P 1'
#
loop_
_entity.id
_entity.type
_entity.pdbx_description
1 polymer ?
#
loop_
_entity_poly.entity_id
_entity_poly.type
_entity_poly.pdbx_seq_one_letter_code
_entity_poly.pdbx_strand_id
1 'polypeptide(L)'
;MVDAATRAVIQDLLLRTTGLRFDEAGVVERLIEAAQHKTVALLEDAQRRALANGRTVVQAVDVALLPGLSRALAELRPHLLKEDVHRALHSLAELPFSGQLDEEVRELVPLLIGTLIVVFGRTVKGIGLPGALPTEERIRLLASPPSDRPSESDIRRAVEVVGLWL
;
A
#
# COMPACT_ATOMS: atom_id res chain seq x y z
N MET A 1 -5.61 -16.11 5.45
CA MET A 1 -5.44 -15.63 6.85
C MET A 1 -3.97 -15.33 7.03
N VAL A 2 -3.60 -14.09 7.36
CA VAL A 2 -2.19 -13.68 7.52
C VAL A 2 -1.65 -14.35 8.79
N ASP A 3 -0.53 -15.07 8.67
CA ASP A 3 0.10 -15.71 9.82
C ASP A 3 0.79 -14.69 10.74
N ALA A 4 1.06 -15.10 11.99
CA ALA A 4 1.61 -14.20 13.00
C ALA A 4 3.03 -13.69 12.66
N ALA A 5 3.84 -14.46 11.94
CA ALA A 5 5.19 -14.05 11.55
C ALA A 5 5.13 -12.99 10.45
N THR A 6 4.30 -13.20 9.42
CA THR A 6 4.03 -12.20 8.38
C THR A 6 3.50 -10.91 9.01
N ARG A 7 2.54 -11.00 9.94
CA ARG A 7 2.03 -9.82 10.67
C ARG A 7 3.14 -9.06 11.39
N ALA A 8 4.00 -9.76 12.14
CA ALA A 8 5.07 -9.12 12.91
C ALA A 8 6.08 -8.39 12.00
N VAL A 9 6.43 -8.99 10.86
CA VAL A 9 7.32 -8.36 9.86
C VAL A 9 6.68 -7.10 9.28
N ILE A 10 5.39 -7.13 8.95
CA ILE A 10 4.67 -5.96 8.44
C ILE A 10 4.54 -4.86 9.50
N GLN A 11 4.28 -5.22 10.77
CA GLN A 11 4.28 -4.24 11.87
C GLN A 11 5.63 -3.55 12.03
N ASP A 12 6.73 -4.30 11.96
CA ASP A 12 8.08 -3.72 12.06
C ASP A 12 8.44 -2.89 10.82
N LEU A 13 8.01 -3.29 9.62
CA LEU A 13 8.12 -2.45 8.41
C LEU A 13 7.40 -1.11 8.62
N LEU A 14 6.15 -1.14 9.07
CA LEU A 14 5.35 0.05 9.33
C LEU A 14 6.00 0.95 10.39
N LEU A 15 6.46 0.37 11.50
CA LEU A 15 7.16 1.13 12.54
C LEU A 15 8.42 1.82 12.01
N ARG A 16 9.26 1.11 11.25
CA ARG A 16 10.52 1.68 10.73
C ARG A 16 10.31 2.74 9.65
N THR A 17 9.24 2.63 8.86
CA THR A 17 8.99 3.51 7.69
C THR A 17 8.04 4.67 7.98
N THR A 18 7.26 4.58 9.06
CA THR A 18 6.25 5.59 9.44
C THR A 18 6.43 6.12 10.87
N GLY A 19 7.18 5.42 11.72
CA GLY A 19 7.30 5.71 13.15
C GLY A 19 6.05 5.35 13.95
N LEU A 20 5.12 4.58 13.40
CA LEU A 20 3.83 4.25 14.02
C LEU A 20 3.74 2.82 14.48
N ARG A 21 3.03 2.62 15.60
CA ARG A 21 2.61 1.30 16.07
C ARG A 21 1.16 1.07 15.74
N PHE A 22 0.88 -0.07 15.12
CA PHE A 22 -0.46 -0.52 14.77
C PHE A 22 -0.85 -1.67 15.70
N ASP A 23 -1.14 -1.31 16.95
CA ASP A 23 -1.39 -2.26 18.05
C ASP A 23 -2.86 -2.69 18.14
N GLU A 24 -3.77 -1.96 17.49
CA GLU A 24 -5.19 -2.33 17.42
C GLU A 24 -5.35 -3.61 16.59
N ALA A 25 -6.06 -4.57 17.19
CA ALA A 25 -6.31 -5.87 16.58
C ALA A 25 -6.98 -5.73 15.21
N GLY A 26 -6.45 -6.45 14.21
CA GLY A 26 -7.02 -6.48 12.87
C GLY A 26 -6.70 -5.26 11.99
N VAL A 27 -5.96 -4.25 12.47
CA VAL A 27 -5.60 -3.10 11.62
C VAL A 27 -4.60 -3.51 10.55
N VAL A 28 -3.58 -4.29 10.91
CA VAL A 28 -2.54 -4.75 9.97
C VAL A 28 -3.16 -5.63 8.88
N GLU A 29 -4.08 -6.51 9.24
CA GLU A 29 -4.87 -7.32 8.31
C GLU A 29 -5.65 -6.45 7.33
N ARG A 30 -6.36 -5.44 7.83
CA ARG A 30 -7.12 -4.50 6.99
C ARG A 30 -6.22 -3.72 6.03
N LEU A 31 -5.03 -3.31 6.46
CA LEU A 31 -4.05 -2.63 5.60
C LEU A 31 -3.53 -3.57 4.50
N ILE A 32 -3.24 -4.83 4.84
CA ILE A 32 -2.82 -5.86 3.88
C ILE A 32 -3.93 -6.12 2.87
N GLU A 33 -5.15 -6.36 3.34
CA GLU A 33 -6.31 -6.68 2.50
C GLU A 33 -6.63 -5.52 1.55
N ALA A 34 -6.58 -4.27 2.04
CA ALA A 34 -6.69 -3.10 1.19
C ALA A 34 -5.58 -3.04 0.13
N ALA A 35 -4.33 -3.35 0.49
CA ALA A 35 -3.20 -3.28 -0.43
C ALA A 35 -3.28 -4.37 -1.51
N GLN A 36 -3.72 -5.58 -1.14
CA GLN A 36 -3.99 -6.68 -2.06
C GLN A 36 -5.11 -6.30 -3.03
N HIS A 37 -6.25 -5.79 -2.54
CA HIS A 37 -7.35 -5.34 -3.39
C HIS A 37 -6.92 -4.24 -4.37
N LYS A 38 -6.13 -3.25 -3.93
CA LYS A 38 -5.64 -2.19 -4.82
C LYS A 38 -4.60 -2.71 -5.82
N THR A 39 -3.78 -3.68 -5.43
CA THR A 39 -2.84 -4.32 -6.36
C THR A 39 -3.59 -5.10 -7.44
N VAL A 40 -4.63 -5.86 -7.09
CA VAL A 40 -5.49 -6.56 -8.06
C VAL A 40 -6.12 -5.56 -9.05
N ALA A 41 -6.70 -4.46 -8.56
CA ALA A 41 -7.28 -3.44 -9.42
C ALA A 41 -6.24 -2.85 -10.41
N LEU A 42 -5.01 -2.58 -9.96
CA LEU A 42 -3.92 -2.14 -10.84
C LEU A 42 -3.58 -3.18 -11.91
N LEU A 43 -3.59 -4.47 -11.57
CA LEU A 43 -3.33 -5.55 -12.51
C LEU A 43 -4.47 -5.76 -13.52
N GLU A 44 -5.73 -5.62 -13.10
CA GLU A 44 -6.90 -5.67 -13.99
C GLU A 44 -6.87 -4.51 -14.99
N ASP A 45 -6.51 -3.30 -14.55
CA ASP A 45 -6.30 -2.13 -15.41
C ASP A 45 -5.16 -2.38 -16.40
N ALA A 46 -4.04 -2.93 -15.93
CA ALA A 46 -2.90 -3.29 -16.75
C ALA A 46 -3.27 -4.36 -17.80
N GLN A 47 -4.07 -5.35 -17.43
CA GLN A 47 -4.60 -6.35 -18.36
C GLN A 47 -5.45 -5.73 -19.46
N ARG A 48 -6.34 -4.78 -19.13
CA ARG A 48 -7.14 -4.08 -20.15
C ARG A 48 -6.26 -3.32 -21.13
N ARG A 49 -5.15 -2.74 -20.68
CA ARG A 49 -4.18 -2.03 -21.53
C ARG A 49 -3.37 -2.98 -22.40
N ALA A 50 -2.90 -4.09 -21.84
CA ALA A 50 -2.22 -5.14 -22.60
C ALA A 50 -3.13 -5.63 -23.75
N LEU A 51 -4.40 -5.94 -23.45
CA LEU A 51 -5.39 -6.37 -24.44
C LEU A 51 -5.66 -5.29 -25.50
N ALA A 52 -5.79 -4.02 -25.11
CA ALA A 52 -5.93 -2.90 -26.05
C ALA A 52 -4.72 -2.75 -26.99
N ASN A 53 -3.53 -3.17 -26.53
CA ASN A 53 -2.30 -3.21 -27.31
C ASN A 53 -2.07 -4.54 -28.05
N GLY A 54 -3.08 -5.43 -28.10
CA GLY A 54 -3.00 -6.73 -28.77
C GLY A 54 -2.15 -7.78 -28.05
N ARG A 55 -1.85 -7.60 -26.76
CA ARG A 55 -1.07 -8.51 -25.92
C ARG A 55 -1.94 -9.24 -24.91
N THR A 56 -1.65 -10.51 -24.67
CA THR A 56 -2.32 -11.34 -23.64
C THR A 56 -1.55 -11.41 -22.32
N VAL A 57 -0.29 -10.96 -22.33
CA VAL A 57 0.60 -10.91 -21.17
C VAL A 57 0.79 -9.44 -20.76
N VAL A 58 0.52 -9.16 -19.49
CA VAL A 58 0.75 -7.86 -18.85
C VAL A 58 2.25 -7.65 -18.68
N GLN A 59 2.73 -6.50 -19.14
CA GLN A 59 4.11 -6.07 -19.00
C GLN A 59 4.19 -4.85 -18.06
N ALA A 60 5.40 -4.53 -17.58
CA ALA A 60 5.60 -3.41 -16.65
C ALA A 60 5.05 -2.09 -17.18
N VAL A 61 5.12 -1.87 -18.50
CA VAL A 61 4.58 -0.66 -19.17
C VAL A 61 3.05 -0.53 -19.10
N ASP A 62 2.33 -1.63 -18.87
CA ASP A 62 0.87 -1.61 -18.74
C ASP A 62 0.43 -1.17 -17.35
N VAL A 63 1.28 -1.40 -16.33
CA VAL A 63 1.03 -1.03 -14.94
C VAL A 63 1.21 0.48 -14.78
N ALA A 64 0.12 1.24 -14.91
CA ALA A 64 0.17 2.68 -14.63
C ALA A 64 0.34 2.95 -13.15
N LEU A 65 1.57 3.22 -12.77
CA LEU A 65 1.87 3.81 -11.48
C LEU A 65 1.75 5.33 -11.60
N LEU A 66 0.86 5.91 -10.80
CA LEU A 66 0.80 7.36 -10.63
C LEU A 66 2.17 7.86 -10.10
N PRO A 67 2.62 9.07 -10.47
CA PRO A 67 3.95 9.56 -10.08
C PRO A 67 4.24 9.50 -8.57
N GLY A 68 3.22 9.74 -7.74
CA GLY A 68 3.34 9.63 -6.29
C GLY A 68 3.63 8.20 -5.81
N LEU A 69 2.96 7.20 -6.39
CA LEU A 69 3.18 5.80 -6.07
C LEU A 69 4.54 5.31 -6.59
N SER A 70 4.96 5.72 -7.79
CA SER A 70 6.30 5.43 -8.32
C SER A 70 7.40 5.99 -7.42
N ARG A 71 7.22 7.21 -6.90
CA ARG A 71 8.16 7.83 -5.95
C ARG A 71 8.20 7.07 -4.62
N ALA A 72 7.04 6.72 -4.07
CA ALA A 72 6.94 5.96 -2.84
C ALA A 72 7.60 4.57 -2.98
N LEU A 73 7.38 3.90 -4.12
CA LEU A 73 8.03 2.63 -4.43
C LEU A 73 9.55 2.77 -4.46
N ALA A 74 10.07 3.79 -5.15
CA ALA A 74 11.51 4.04 -5.22
C ALA A 74 12.13 4.35 -3.85
N GLU A 75 11.44 5.17 -3.05
CA GLU A 75 11.83 5.52 -1.67
C GLU A 75 11.85 4.28 -0.75
N LEU A 76 10.82 3.44 -0.84
CA LEU A 76 10.63 2.31 0.06
C LEU A 76 11.39 1.06 -0.37
N ARG A 77 11.80 0.95 -1.64
CA ARG A 77 12.46 -0.23 -2.21
C ARG A 77 13.57 -0.82 -1.32
N PRO A 78 14.50 -0.03 -0.75
CA PRO A 78 15.54 -0.57 0.12
C PRO A 78 15.01 -1.25 1.40
N HIS A 79 13.84 -0.82 1.90
CA HIS A 79 13.17 -1.43 3.04
C HIS A 79 12.38 -2.68 2.65
N LEU A 80 11.78 -2.68 1.46
CA LEU A 80 10.96 -3.79 0.94
C LEU A 80 11.81 -4.98 0.47
N LEU A 81 13.07 -4.74 0.09
CA LEU A 81 14.03 -5.77 -0.34
C LEU A 81 14.81 -6.42 0.82
N LYS A 82 14.58 -6.01 2.07
CA LYS A 82 15.14 -6.74 3.22
C LYS A 82 14.57 -8.16 3.22
N GLU A 83 15.41 -9.18 3.44
CA GLU A 83 15.06 -10.58 3.20
C GLU A 83 13.76 -11.03 3.89
N ASP A 84 13.60 -10.67 5.16
CA ASP A 84 12.41 -10.95 5.97
C ASP A 84 11.15 -10.29 5.40
N VAL A 85 11.25 -9.00 5.07
CA VAL A 85 10.16 -8.21 4.47
C VAL A 85 9.80 -8.74 3.10
N HIS A 86 10.79 -8.97 2.25
CA HIS A 86 10.59 -9.42 0.89
C HIS A 86 9.89 -10.78 0.86
N ARG A 87 10.32 -11.72 1.71
CA ARG A 87 9.67 -13.04 1.86
C ARG A 87 8.21 -12.90 2.31
N ALA A 88 7.94 -12.04 3.30
CA ALA A 88 6.59 -11.78 3.78
C ALA A 88 5.71 -11.14 2.69
N LEU A 89 6.26 -10.26 1.84
CA LEU A 89 5.51 -9.67 0.74
C LEU A 89 5.22 -10.68 -0.39
N HIS A 90 6.13 -11.61 -0.66
CA HIS A 90 5.90 -12.69 -1.61
C HIS A 90 4.77 -13.63 -1.17
N SER A 91 4.65 -13.95 0.13
CA SER A 91 3.51 -14.75 0.61
C SER A 91 2.17 -14.00 0.49
N LEU A 92 2.19 -12.66 0.54
CA LEU A 92 1.01 -11.82 0.31
C LEU A 92 0.67 -11.62 -1.17
N ALA A 93 1.57 -11.96 -2.09
CA ALA A 93 1.42 -11.76 -3.53
C ALA A 93 0.62 -12.86 -4.24
N GLU A 94 0.10 -13.85 -3.50
CA GLU A 94 -0.89 -14.82 -4.00
C GLU A 94 -2.26 -14.14 -4.15
N LEU A 95 -2.42 -13.37 -5.23
CA LEU A 95 -3.60 -12.56 -5.49
C LEU A 95 -4.64 -13.30 -6.36
N PRO A 96 -5.94 -13.01 -6.19
CA PRO A 96 -7.00 -13.53 -7.06
C PRO A 96 -7.03 -12.82 -8.43
N PHE A 97 -5.91 -12.83 -9.16
CA PHE A 97 -5.78 -12.24 -10.49
C PHE A 97 -5.70 -13.36 -11.54
N SER A 98 -6.55 -13.28 -12.58
CA SER A 98 -6.70 -14.33 -13.60
C SER A 98 -5.87 -14.10 -14.88
N GLY A 99 -5.25 -12.93 -15.03
CA GLY A 99 -4.43 -12.61 -16.20
C GLY A 99 -3.01 -13.18 -16.15
N GLN A 100 -2.32 -13.16 -17.28
CA GLN A 100 -0.92 -13.55 -17.37
C GLN A 100 -0.03 -12.35 -17.12
N LEU A 101 0.90 -12.48 -16.16
CA LEU A 101 1.93 -11.48 -15.87
C LEU A 101 3.26 -11.95 -16.47
N ASP A 102 4.03 -11.02 -17.03
CA ASP A 102 5.44 -11.26 -17.30
C ASP A 102 6.25 -11.32 -15.99
N GLU A 103 7.52 -11.68 -16.10
CA GLU A 103 8.38 -11.86 -14.92
C GLU A 103 8.65 -10.54 -14.19
N GLU A 104 8.82 -9.44 -14.93
CA GLU A 104 9.06 -8.12 -14.32
C GLU A 104 7.87 -7.66 -13.47
N VAL A 105 6.64 -7.91 -13.93
CA VAL A 105 5.43 -7.58 -13.18
C VAL A 105 5.25 -8.52 -11.99
N ARG A 106 5.59 -9.81 -12.09
CA ARG A 106 5.56 -10.73 -10.94
C ARG A 106 6.47 -10.27 -9.82
N GLU A 107 7.68 -9.83 -10.15
CA GLU A 107 8.64 -9.28 -9.19
C GLU A 107 8.20 -7.92 -8.63
N LEU A 108 7.43 -7.15 -9.41
CA LEU A 108 6.88 -5.86 -8.98
C LEU A 108 5.72 -6.01 -7.98
N VAL A 109 4.88 -7.05 -8.10
CA VAL A 109 3.66 -7.23 -7.29
C VAL A 109 3.93 -7.20 -5.77
N PRO A 110 4.86 -7.99 -5.20
CA PRO A 110 5.19 -7.93 -3.78
C PRO A 110 5.61 -6.53 -3.33
N LEU A 111 6.38 -5.82 -4.17
CA LEU A 111 6.84 -4.47 -3.87
C LEU A 111 5.71 -3.44 -3.90
N LEU A 112 4.73 -3.60 -4.80
CA LEU A 112 3.53 -2.77 -4.84
C LEU A 112 2.68 -2.97 -3.59
N ILE A 113 2.47 -4.22 -3.16
CA ILE A 113 1.76 -4.53 -1.92
C ILE A 113 2.45 -3.84 -0.74
N GLY A 114 3.76 -4.02 -0.58
CA GLY A 114 4.52 -3.39 0.51
C GLY A 114 4.49 -1.87 0.47
N THR A 115 4.58 -1.28 -0.73
CA THR A 115 4.47 0.17 -0.92
C THR A 115 3.10 0.68 -0.50
N LEU A 116 2.02 0.01 -0.93
CA LEU A 116 0.64 0.38 -0.60
C LEU A 116 0.36 0.23 0.89
N ILE A 117 0.83 -0.83 1.55
CA ILE A 117 0.73 -1.00 3.01
C ILE A 117 1.33 0.21 3.73
N VAL A 118 2.54 0.63 3.36
CA VAL A 118 3.21 1.76 4.00
C VAL A 118 2.52 3.08 3.66
N VAL A 119 2.08 3.29 2.42
CA VAL A 119 1.33 4.49 2.01
C VAL A 119 0.03 4.60 2.81
N PHE A 120 -0.72 3.51 2.96
CA PHE A 120 -1.93 3.49 3.78
C PHE A 120 -1.60 3.74 5.25
N GLY A 121 -0.52 3.15 5.78
CA GLY A 121 -0.05 3.44 7.12
C GLY A 121 0.30 4.93 7.34
N ARG A 122 0.89 5.60 6.34
CA ARG A 122 1.19 7.04 6.38
C ARG A 122 -0.08 7.89 6.37
N THR A 123 -1.10 7.50 5.61
CA THR A 123 -2.36 8.25 5.53
C THR A 123 -3.17 8.15 6.82
N VAL A 124 -3.04 7.06 7.60
CA VAL A 124 -3.62 6.96 8.94
C VAL A 124 -3.16 8.13 9.83
N LYS A 125 -1.89 8.56 9.77
CA LYS A 125 -1.42 9.66 10.62
C LYS A 125 -1.52 11.05 9.97
N GLY A 126 -2.11 11.17 8.78
CA GLY A 126 -2.08 12.41 8.00
C GLY A 126 -0.66 12.85 7.59
N ILE A 127 0.36 11.97 7.70
CA ILE A 127 1.71 12.25 7.20
C ILE A 127 1.66 12.11 5.68
N GLY A 128 1.77 13.22 4.97
CA GLY A 128 2.07 13.21 3.53
C GLY A 128 0.88 13.22 2.57
N LEU A 129 -0.27 13.76 2.95
CA LEU A 129 -1.35 14.09 1.99
C LEU A 129 -1.39 15.61 1.74
N PRO A 130 -0.74 16.12 0.67
CA PRO A 130 -1.04 17.45 0.18
C PRO A 130 -2.37 17.41 -0.59
N GLY A 131 -3.36 18.18 -0.12
CA GLY A 131 -4.45 18.68 -0.97
C GLY A 131 -5.87 18.14 -0.72
N ALA A 132 -6.08 17.10 0.08
CA ALA A 132 -7.42 16.51 0.26
C ALA A 132 -8.16 16.94 1.54
N LEU A 133 -7.50 17.62 2.47
CA LEU A 133 -8.11 18.05 3.73
C LEU A 133 -8.55 19.52 3.66
N PRO A 134 -9.80 19.85 4.05
CA PRO A 134 -10.22 21.22 4.26
C PRO A 134 -9.26 21.96 5.20
N THR A 135 -8.99 23.24 4.92
CA THR A 135 -8.00 24.05 5.64
C THR A 135 -8.22 24.06 7.15
N GLU A 136 -9.46 24.05 7.62
CA GLU A 136 -9.82 24.01 9.04
C GLU A 136 -9.40 22.70 9.72
N GLU A 137 -9.54 21.56 9.03
CA GLU A 137 -9.15 20.24 9.53
C GLU A 137 -7.61 20.14 9.60
N ARG A 138 -6.89 20.75 8.63
CA ARG A 138 -5.42 20.86 8.66
C ARG A 138 -4.92 21.69 9.85
N ILE A 139 -5.60 22.80 10.16
CA ILE A 139 -5.29 23.65 11.31
C ILE A 139 -5.55 22.89 12.62
N ARG A 140 -6.66 22.14 12.71
CA ARG A 140 -6.98 21.31 13.87
C ARG A 140 -5.94 20.20 14.08
N LEU A 141 -5.45 19.57 13.02
CA LEU A 141 -4.38 18.56 13.08
C LEU A 141 -3.03 19.13 13.50
N LEU A 142 -2.68 20.35 13.07
CA LEU A 142 -1.48 21.05 13.54
C LEU A 142 -1.58 21.52 14.99
N ALA A 143 -2.81 21.74 15.49
CA ALA A 143 -3.09 22.16 16.86
C ALA A 143 -3.21 20.98 17.84
N SER A 144 -3.45 19.77 17.35
CA SER A 144 -3.49 18.56 18.17
C SER A 144 -2.08 18.06 18.49
N PRO A 145 -1.78 17.68 19.74
CA PRO A 145 -0.48 17.09 20.06
C PRO A 145 -0.31 15.77 19.29
N PRO A 146 0.88 15.51 18.70
CA PRO A 146 1.12 14.28 17.97
C PRO A 146 0.97 13.08 18.91
N SER A 147 -0.02 12.23 18.63
CA SER A 147 -0.14 10.91 19.24
C SER A 147 0.74 9.92 18.48
N ASP A 148 1.46 9.08 19.20
CA ASP A 148 2.18 7.92 18.67
C ASP A 148 1.24 6.76 18.32
N ARG A 149 -0.04 6.85 18.75
CA ARG A 149 -1.09 5.87 18.51
C ARG A 149 -2.21 6.44 17.64
N PRO A 150 -2.50 5.86 16.48
CA PRO A 150 -3.62 6.28 15.64
C PRO A 150 -4.98 5.93 16.28
N SER A 151 -5.97 6.80 16.13
CA SER A 151 -7.35 6.53 16.57
C SER A 151 -8.16 5.78 15.50
N GLU A 152 -9.30 5.21 15.88
CA GLU A 152 -10.24 4.58 14.92
C GLU A 152 -10.69 5.55 13.82
N SER A 153 -10.85 6.84 14.16
CA SER A 153 -11.18 7.89 13.20
C SER A 153 -10.05 8.17 12.22
N ASP A 154 -8.80 8.07 12.66
CA ASP A 154 -7.60 8.22 11.83
C ASP A 154 -7.48 7.06 10.84
N ILE A 155 -7.79 5.84 11.30
CA ILE A 155 -7.80 4.63 10.48
C ILE A 155 -8.90 4.70 9.41
N ARG A 156 -10.14 5.02 9.79
CA ARG A 156 -11.24 5.18 8.84
C ARG A 156 -10.93 6.26 7.80
N ARG A 157 -10.36 7.40 8.23
CA ARG A 157 -9.99 8.50 7.34
C ARG A 157 -8.86 8.13 6.38
N ALA A 158 -7.89 7.32 6.81
CA ALA A 158 -6.85 6.79 5.92
C ALA A 158 -7.44 6.00 4.76
N VAL A 159 -8.41 5.15 5.08
CA VAL A 159 -9.12 4.30 4.12
C VAL A 159 -9.96 5.15 3.17
N GLU A 160 -10.61 6.21 3.68
CA GLU A 160 -11.40 7.15 2.89
C GLU A 160 -10.53 8.05 2.00
N VAL A 161 -9.42 8.61 2.50
CA VAL A 161 -8.55 9.53 1.76
C VAL A 161 -7.71 8.80 0.72
N VAL A 162 -7.33 7.54 0.98
CA VAL A 162 -6.74 6.68 -0.06
C VAL A 162 -7.80 5.99 -0.91
N GLY A 163 -9.07 6.36 -0.75
CA GLY A 163 -10.09 6.13 -1.75
C GLY A 163 -9.62 6.69 -3.10
N LEU A 164 -9.01 5.84 -3.93
CA LEU A 164 -9.13 5.93 -5.37
C LEU A 164 -10.63 6.06 -5.65
N TRP A 165 -11.09 7.29 -5.81
CA TRP A 165 -12.42 7.61 -6.30
C TRP A 165 -12.63 6.88 -7.63
N LEU A 166 -13.62 5.99 -7.66
CA LEU A 166 -14.61 5.95 -8.72
C LEU A 166 -15.87 6.61 -8.17
#